data_AF-A0A7X6JDG8-F1
#
_entry.id   AF-A0A7X6JDG8-F1
#
_cell.length_a   1.000
_cell.length_b   1.000
_cell.length_c   1.000
_cell.angle_alpha   90.00
_cell.angle_beta   90.00
_cell.angle_gamma   90.00
#
_symmetry.space_group_name_H-M   'P 1'
#
loop_
_entity.id
_entity.type
_entity.pdbx_description
1 polymer ?
#
loop_
_entity_poly.entity_id
_entity_poly.type
_entity_poly.pdbx_seq_one_letter_code
_entity_poly.pdbx_strand_id
1 'polypeptide(L)'
;MERAIDRYARAYDAAERNHREGLPILETQKQEVRLAGQQLDQARPGASALMVSALQHDPEARAAMQELSGRERVGQLSAGMDRERTALADPNVRAERFVQRWQELQGERQELRGWRHDEARGQVEGQMRGMTKSLERDPQVESILRNRSQDLGIGHVRQSESLARNMEQSLARGRSQNLGMER
;
A
#
# COMPACT_ATOMS: atom_id res chain seq x y z
N MET A 1 19.41 -0.97 13.31
CA MET A 1 18.68 -1.37 12.09
C MET A 1 18.56 -2.89 11.99
N GLU A 2 19.66 -3.64 11.89
CA GLU A 2 19.65 -5.11 11.72
C GLU A 2 18.77 -5.86 12.73
N ARG A 3 18.87 -5.53 14.03
CA ARG A 3 18.01 -6.14 15.07
C ARG A 3 16.52 -5.88 14.86
N ALA A 4 16.16 -4.71 14.34
CA ALA A 4 14.77 -4.35 14.06
C ALA A 4 14.26 -5.10 12.82
N ILE A 5 15.10 -5.25 11.79
CA ILE A 5 14.82 -6.08 10.61
C ILE A 5 14.61 -7.54 11.02
N ASP A 6 15.51 -8.11 11.84
CA ASP A 6 15.38 -9.50 12.30
C ASP A 6 14.08 -9.70 13.09
N ARG A 7 13.75 -8.79 14.01
CA ARG A 7 12.52 -8.86 14.80
C ARG A 7 11.28 -8.79 13.91
N TYR A 8 11.26 -7.88 12.94
CA TYR A 8 10.18 -7.79 11.96
C TYR A 8 10.04 -9.09 11.16
N ALA A 9 11.14 -9.61 10.63
CA ALA A 9 11.13 -10.83 9.83
C ALA A 9 10.63 -12.05 10.62
N ARG A 10 10.98 -12.17 11.91
CA ARG A 10 10.47 -13.25 12.78
C ARG A 10 8.98 -13.08 13.08
N ALA A 11 8.53 -11.87 13.39
CA ALA A 11 7.12 -11.61 13.66
C ALA A 11 6.27 -11.87 12.40
N TYR A 12 6.76 -11.44 11.24
CA TYR A 12 6.14 -11.68 9.94
C TYR A 12 6.03 -13.18 9.64
N ASP A 13 7.13 -13.92 9.73
CA ASP A 13 7.13 -15.37 9.47
C ASP A 13 6.25 -16.16 10.47
N ALA A 14 6.15 -15.71 11.73
CA ALA A 14 5.23 -16.30 12.70
C ALA A 14 3.75 -16.09 12.32
N ALA A 15 3.39 -14.93 11.77
CA ALA A 15 2.04 -14.67 11.27
C ALA A 15 1.76 -15.43 9.96
N GLU A 16 2.74 -15.47 9.06
CA GLU A 16 2.61 -16.08 7.74
C GLU A 16 2.49 -17.60 7.79
N ARG A 17 3.14 -18.26 8.76
CA ARG A 17 3.03 -19.71 8.96
C ARG A 17 1.57 -20.17 9.11
N ASN A 18 0.79 -19.49 9.96
CA ASN A 18 -0.63 -19.81 10.11
C ASN A 18 -1.38 -19.64 8.78
N HIS A 19 -1.10 -18.57 8.04
CA HIS A 19 -1.74 -18.33 6.75
C HIS A 19 -1.44 -19.45 5.74
N ARG A 20 -0.18 -19.92 5.66
CA ARG A 20 0.21 -21.06 4.80
C ARG A 20 -0.46 -22.37 5.18
N GLU A 21 -0.73 -22.57 6.47
CA GLU A 21 -1.43 -23.74 6.99
C GLU A 21 -2.96 -23.63 6.89
N GLY A 22 -3.49 -22.56 6.28
CA GLY A 22 -4.93 -22.31 6.18
C GLY A 22 -5.58 -21.94 7.52
N LEU A 23 -4.77 -21.58 8.52
CA LEU A 23 -5.20 -21.17 9.85
C LEU A 23 -5.36 -19.65 9.93
N PRO A 24 -6.30 -19.13 10.74
CA PRO A 24 -6.42 -17.71 10.95
C PRO A 24 -5.18 -17.14 11.64
N ILE A 25 -4.74 -15.97 11.19
CA ILE A 25 -3.71 -15.19 11.88
C ILE A 25 -4.30 -14.67 13.19
N LEU A 26 -3.64 -14.97 14.30
CA LEU A 26 -4.09 -14.59 15.63
C LEU A 26 -3.97 -13.07 15.81
N GLU A 27 -4.88 -12.46 16.58
CA GLU A 27 -4.80 -11.03 16.91
C GLU A 27 -3.47 -10.65 17.59
N THR A 28 -2.95 -11.54 18.43
CA THR A 28 -1.62 -11.39 19.05
C THR A 28 -0.51 -11.34 18.00
N GLN A 29 -0.55 -12.18 16.97
CA GLN A 29 0.44 -12.17 15.89
C GLN A 29 0.35 -10.87 15.06
N LYS A 30 -0.87 -10.40 14.76
CA LYS A 30 -1.06 -9.10 14.09
C LYS A 30 -0.49 -7.95 14.91
N GLN A 31 -0.67 -8.00 16.23
CA GLN A 31 -0.09 -7.02 17.15
C GLN A 31 1.43 -7.09 17.16
N GLU A 32 2.03 -8.28 17.20
CA GLU A 32 3.48 -8.45 17.16
C GLU A 32 4.11 -7.91 15.88
N VAL A 33 3.51 -8.18 14.71
CA VAL A 33 3.98 -7.60 13.43
C VAL A 33 3.91 -6.07 13.48
N ARG A 34 2.82 -5.51 14.04
CA ARG A 34 2.66 -4.06 14.20
C ARG A 34 3.72 -3.46 15.12
N LEU A 35 3.99 -4.09 16.26
CA LEU A 35 5.02 -3.66 17.21
C LEU A 35 6.42 -3.76 16.60
N ALA A 36 6.70 -4.81 15.83
CA ALA A 36 7.96 -4.94 15.13
C ALA A 36 8.13 -3.87 14.03
N GLY A 37 7.04 -3.52 13.33
CA GLY A 37 7.02 -2.39 12.40
C GLY A 37 7.32 -1.05 13.07
N GLN A 38 6.71 -0.78 14.23
CA GLN A 38 7.02 0.43 15.01
C GLN A 38 8.50 0.51 15.41
N GLN A 39 9.12 -0.62 15.74
CA GLN A 39 10.55 -0.65 16.06
C GLN A 39 11.45 -0.45 14.84
N LEU A 40 11.02 -0.90 13.66
CA LEU A 40 11.68 -0.53 12.41
C LEU A 40 11.63 1.00 12.23
N ASP A 41 10.46 1.62 12.41
CA ASP A 41 10.29 3.06 12.25
C ASP A 41 11.07 3.87 13.31
N GLN A 42 11.20 3.36 14.54
CA GLN A 42 12.07 3.94 15.56
C GLN A 42 13.56 3.88 15.15
N ALA A 43 13.99 2.81 14.48
CA ALA A 43 15.36 2.67 14.01
C ALA A 43 15.66 3.56 12.78
N ARG A 44 14.67 3.74 11.90
CA ARG A 44 14.71 4.65 10.75
C ARG A 44 13.27 5.05 10.39
N PRO A 45 12.90 6.34 10.43
CA PRO A 45 11.56 6.77 10.05
C PRO A 45 11.15 6.25 8.66
N GLY A 46 9.97 5.63 8.58
CA GLY A 46 9.42 5.08 7.34
C GLY A 46 9.98 3.70 6.94
N ALA A 47 10.85 3.10 7.75
CA ALA A 47 11.41 1.77 7.47
C ALA A 47 10.36 0.66 7.43
N SER A 48 9.31 0.74 8.24
CA SER A 48 8.24 -0.27 8.20
C SER A 48 7.50 -0.23 6.85
N ALA A 49 7.16 0.96 6.36
CA ALA A 49 6.52 1.13 5.06
C ALA A 49 7.46 0.69 3.93
N LEU A 50 8.74 1.02 4.02
CA LEU A 50 9.75 0.61 3.05
C LEU A 50 9.95 -0.90 3.02
N MET A 51 9.94 -1.57 4.18
CA MET A 51 10.02 -3.03 4.26
C MET A 51 8.82 -3.69 3.58
N VAL A 52 7.60 -3.22 3.85
CA VAL A 52 6.39 -3.74 3.20
C VAL A 52 6.47 -3.53 1.68
N SER A 53 6.88 -2.34 1.24
CA SER A 53 7.03 -2.04 -0.19
C SER A 53 8.09 -2.94 -0.85
N ALA A 54 9.21 -3.17 -0.18
CA ALA A 54 10.25 -4.08 -0.68
C ALA A 54 9.70 -5.51 -0.83
N LEU A 55 8.97 -6.04 0.15
CA LEU A 55 8.39 -7.39 0.03
C LEU A 55 7.33 -7.50 -1.09
N GLN A 56 6.63 -6.40 -1.38
CA GLN A 56 5.66 -6.34 -2.46
C GLN A 56 6.33 -6.27 -3.85
N HIS A 57 7.44 -5.55 -3.97
CA HIS A 57 8.00 -5.15 -5.27
C HIS A 57 9.37 -5.76 -5.60
N ASP A 58 10.10 -6.26 -4.61
CA ASP A 58 11.38 -6.92 -4.76
C ASP A 58 11.23 -8.44 -4.54
N PRO A 59 11.31 -9.26 -5.61
CA PRO A 59 11.17 -10.70 -5.51
C PRO A 59 12.28 -11.35 -4.69
N GLU A 60 13.49 -10.77 -4.67
CA GLU A 60 14.58 -11.30 -3.86
C GLU A 60 14.37 -10.99 -2.37
N ALA A 61 13.83 -9.81 -2.03
CA ALA A 61 13.44 -9.51 -0.65
C ALA A 61 12.37 -10.49 -0.16
N ARG A 62 11.42 -10.85 -1.04
CA ARG A 62 10.39 -11.84 -0.75
C ARG A 62 10.96 -13.25 -0.58
N ALA A 63 11.84 -13.68 -1.48
CA ALA A 63 12.53 -14.96 -1.37
C ALA A 63 13.35 -15.03 -0.07
N ALA A 64 14.09 -13.96 0.25
CA ALA A 64 14.83 -13.86 1.50
C ALA A 64 13.94 -13.99 2.74
N MET A 65 12.75 -13.38 2.73
CA MET A 65 11.80 -13.49 3.84
C MET A 65 11.33 -14.93 4.05
N GLN A 66 11.16 -15.70 2.97
CA GLN A 66 10.60 -17.05 3.00
C GLN A 66 11.66 -18.15 3.21
N GLU A 67 12.83 -18.00 2.59
CA GLU A 67 13.82 -19.07 2.45
C GLU A 67 15.02 -18.92 3.38
N LEU A 68 15.34 -17.69 3.79
CA LEU A 68 16.53 -17.42 4.59
C LEU A 68 16.21 -17.29 6.08
N SER A 69 17.26 -17.38 6.90
CA SER A 69 17.17 -17.23 8.36
C SER A 69 18.37 -16.47 8.92
N GLY A 70 18.24 -16.00 10.16
CA GLY A 70 19.32 -15.33 10.88
C GLY A 70 19.92 -14.15 10.11
N ARG A 71 21.26 -14.07 10.12
CA ARG A 71 22.01 -12.92 9.58
C ARG A 71 21.86 -12.77 8.06
N GLU A 72 21.76 -13.88 7.32
CA GLU A 72 21.63 -13.87 5.86
C GLU A 72 20.30 -13.23 5.43
N ARG A 73 19.20 -13.61 6.09
CA ARG A 73 17.89 -12.97 5.87
C ARG A 73 17.94 -11.47 6.14
N VAL A 74 18.56 -11.07 7.25
CA VAL A 74 18.68 -9.65 7.61
C VAL A 74 19.47 -8.87 6.56
N GLY A 75 20.57 -9.42 6.07
CA GLY A 75 21.38 -8.80 5.02
C GLY A 75 20.60 -8.62 3.73
N GLN A 76 19.91 -9.66 3.27
CA GLN A 76 19.12 -9.63 2.03
C GLN A 76 17.90 -8.70 2.15
N LEU A 77 17.20 -8.70 3.29
CA LEU A 77 16.10 -7.76 3.53
C LEU A 77 16.60 -6.30 3.57
N SER A 78 17.77 -6.05 4.18
CA SER A 78 18.36 -4.71 4.14
C SER A 78 18.70 -4.27 2.73
N ALA A 79 19.32 -5.15 1.92
CA ALA A 79 19.62 -4.87 0.52
C ALA A 79 18.34 -4.61 -0.30
N GLY A 80 17.28 -5.39 -0.07
CA GLY A 80 15.99 -5.19 -0.70
C GLY A 80 15.34 -3.86 -0.33
N MET A 81 15.40 -3.46 0.94
CA MET A 81 14.94 -2.13 1.36
C MET A 81 15.74 -0.99 0.69
N ASP A 82 17.05 -1.15 0.51
CA ASP A 82 17.88 -0.12 -0.13
C ASP A 82 17.63 -0.04 -1.64
N ARG A 83 17.37 -1.18 -2.32
CA ARG A 83 16.90 -1.20 -3.71
C ARG A 83 15.55 -0.54 -3.87
N GLU A 84 14.60 -0.87 -3.00
CA GLU A 84 13.28 -0.26 -3.02
C GLU A 84 13.36 1.25 -2.78
N ARG A 85 14.22 1.69 -1.85
CA ARG A 85 14.45 3.11 -1.61
C ARG A 85 15.01 3.81 -2.85
N THR A 86 15.92 3.14 -3.57
CA THR A 86 16.50 3.65 -4.81
C THR A 86 15.45 3.74 -5.91
N ALA A 87 14.59 2.72 -6.04
CA ALA A 87 13.49 2.71 -6.99
C ALA A 87 12.49 3.85 -6.70
N LEU A 88 12.12 4.04 -5.43
CA LEU A 88 11.22 5.11 -5.00
C LEU A 88 11.84 6.52 -5.13
N ALA A 89 13.13 6.67 -5.38
CA ALA A 89 13.72 7.96 -5.70
C ALA A 89 13.24 8.48 -7.08
N ASP A 90 12.92 7.57 -8.02
CA ASP A 90 12.39 7.92 -9.32
C ASP A 90 10.88 8.25 -9.23
N PRO A 91 10.44 9.47 -9.58
CA PRO A 91 9.03 9.84 -9.56
C PRO A 91 8.18 9.02 -10.55
N ASN A 92 8.75 8.49 -11.63
CA ASN A 92 8.02 7.63 -12.56
C ASN A 92 7.67 6.30 -11.92
N VAL A 93 8.59 5.70 -11.16
CA VAL A 93 8.32 4.47 -10.39
C VAL A 93 7.21 4.74 -9.37
N ARG A 94 7.27 5.84 -8.62
CA ARG A 94 6.21 6.19 -7.66
C ARG A 94 4.85 6.40 -8.36
N ALA A 95 4.83 7.06 -9.51
CA ALA A 95 3.62 7.24 -10.31
C ALA A 95 3.05 5.91 -10.84
N GLU A 96 3.90 5.02 -11.34
CA GLU A 96 3.53 3.67 -11.78
C GLU A 96 2.85 2.89 -10.64
N ARG A 97 3.49 2.87 -9.45
CA ARG A 97 2.96 2.22 -8.25
C ARG A 97 1.63 2.81 -7.81
N PHE A 98 1.49 4.13 -7.91
CA PHE A 98 0.24 4.81 -7.61
C PHE A 98 -0.89 4.36 -8.53
N VAL A 99 -0.66 4.31 -9.84
CA VAL A 99 -1.67 3.85 -10.81
C VAL A 99 -2.05 2.41 -10.55
N GLN A 100 -1.07 1.51 -10.41
CA GLN A 100 -1.31 0.09 -10.14
C GLN A 100 -2.20 -0.10 -8.91
N ARG A 101 -1.82 0.52 -7.78
CA ARG A 101 -2.59 0.38 -6.54
C ARG A 101 -3.98 1.03 -6.62
N TRP A 102 -4.10 2.15 -7.33
CA TRP A 102 -5.39 2.81 -7.52
C TRP A 102 -6.35 1.95 -8.33
N GLN A 103 -5.86 1.31 -9.40
CA GLN A 103 -6.64 0.43 -10.25
C GLN A 103 -7.07 -0.85 -9.51
N GLU A 104 -6.19 -1.44 -8.71
CA GLU A 104 -6.53 -2.56 -7.82
C GLU A 104 -7.69 -2.19 -6.89
N LEU A 105 -7.58 -1.07 -6.16
CA LEU A 105 -8.62 -0.60 -5.24
C LEU A 105 -9.92 -0.24 -5.96
N GLN A 106 -9.84 0.30 -7.18
CA GLN A 106 -11.02 0.51 -8.02
C GLN A 106 -11.69 -0.81 -8.41
N GLY A 107 -10.91 -1.85 -8.71
CA GLY A 107 -11.43 -3.21 -8.97
C GLY A 107 -12.14 -3.77 -7.74
N GLU A 108 -11.45 -3.80 -6.59
CA GLU A 108 -12.01 -4.26 -5.30
C GLU A 108 -13.32 -3.53 -4.97
N ARG A 109 -13.34 -2.20 -5.15
CA ARG A 109 -14.53 -1.38 -4.91
C ARG A 109 -15.71 -1.75 -5.82
N GLN A 110 -15.45 -2.11 -7.08
CA GLN A 110 -16.47 -2.48 -8.05
C GLN A 110 -17.08 -3.85 -7.78
N GLU A 111 -16.33 -4.75 -7.15
CA GLU A 111 -16.79 -6.07 -6.70
C GLU A 111 -17.64 -5.96 -5.43
N LEU A 112 -17.34 -5.01 -4.55
CA LEU A 112 -18.05 -4.77 -3.28
C LEU A 112 -19.39 -4.03 -3.46
N ARG A 113 -20.35 -4.68 -4.13
CA ARG A 113 -21.69 -4.14 -4.42
C ARG A 113 -22.72 -4.50 -3.35
N GLY A 114 -23.68 -3.60 -3.15
CA GLY A 114 -24.80 -3.81 -2.22
C GLY A 114 -24.47 -3.53 -0.75
N TRP A 115 -25.52 -3.40 0.06
CA TRP A 115 -25.44 -2.92 1.44
C TRP A 115 -24.59 -3.82 2.37
N ARG A 116 -24.55 -5.13 2.11
CA ARG A 116 -23.79 -6.11 2.91
C ARG A 116 -22.27 -5.88 2.86
N HIS A 117 -21.80 -5.17 1.85
CA HIS A 117 -20.37 -4.88 1.64
C HIS A 117 -19.99 -3.44 2.00
N ASP A 118 -20.88 -2.68 2.65
CA ASP A 118 -20.67 -1.26 2.94
C ASP A 118 -19.44 -1.00 3.81
N GLU A 119 -19.18 -1.83 4.82
CA GLU A 119 -18.01 -1.71 5.67
C GLU A 119 -16.72 -1.97 4.88
N ALA A 120 -16.65 -3.09 4.16
CA ALA A 120 -15.50 -3.45 3.33
C ALA A 120 -15.23 -2.37 2.25
N ARG A 121 -16.30 -1.87 1.62
CA ARG A 121 -16.20 -0.77 0.65
C ARG A 121 -15.68 0.50 1.31
N GLY A 122 -16.14 0.81 2.52
CA GLY A 122 -15.66 1.93 3.31
C GLY A 122 -14.16 1.87 3.61
N GLN A 123 -13.63 0.67 3.87
CA GLN A 123 -12.18 0.44 4.05
C GLN A 123 -11.40 0.68 2.76
N VAL A 124 -11.85 0.13 1.64
CA VAL A 124 -11.24 0.36 0.31
C VAL A 124 -11.23 1.85 -0.02
N GLU A 125 -12.37 2.53 0.09
CA GLU A 125 -12.45 3.99 -0.13
C GLU A 125 -11.58 4.79 0.84
N GLY A 126 -11.37 4.29 2.07
CA GLY A 126 -10.44 4.85 3.05
C GLY A 126 -9.00 4.82 2.55
N GLN A 127 -8.55 3.69 2.00
CA GLN A 127 -7.23 3.55 1.40
C GLN A 127 -7.07 4.48 0.19
N MET A 128 -8.09 4.56 -0.67
CA MET A 128 -8.10 5.45 -1.83
C MET A 128 -7.95 6.92 -1.40
N ARG A 129 -8.67 7.36 -0.36
CA ARG A 129 -8.50 8.72 0.21
C ARG A 129 -7.09 8.93 0.78
N GLY A 130 -6.50 7.91 1.38
CA GLY A 130 -5.10 7.94 1.83
C GLY A 130 -4.13 8.22 0.68
N MET A 131 -4.31 7.53 -0.45
CA MET A 131 -3.52 7.76 -1.66
C MET A 131 -3.73 9.18 -2.22
N THR A 132 -4.97 9.65 -2.29
CA THR A 132 -5.24 11.03 -2.71
C THR A 132 -4.47 12.05 -1.87
N LYS A 133 -4.40 11.86 -0.54
CA LYS A 133 -3.63 12.72 0.37
C LYS A 133 -2.12 12.59 0.20
N SER A 134 -1.60 11.41 -0.14
CA SER A 134 -0.16 11.26 -0.40
C SER A 134 0.23 11.94 -1.70
N LEU A 135 -0.65 11.97 -2.69
CA LEU A 135 -0.44 12.69 -3.95
C LEU A 135 -0.29 14.20 -3.75
N GLU A 136 -1.07 14.80 -2.85
CA GLU A 136 -0.92 16.23 -2.49
C GLU A 136 0.47 16.58 -1.92
N ARG A 137 1.18 15.57 -1.41
CA ARG A 137 2.53 15.71 -0.85
C ARG A 137 3.64 15.35 -1.83
N ASP A 138 3.29 14.91 -3.04
CA ASP A 138 4.25 14.56 -4.10
C ASP A 138 3.90 15.26 -5.43
N PRO A 139 4.26 16.56 -5.56
CA PRO A 139 3.96 17.35 -6.76
C PRO A 139 4.56 16.77 -8.04
N GLN A 140 5.69 16.06 -7.95
CA GLN A 140 6.32 15.43 -9.12
C GLN A 140 5.43 14.29 -9.66
N VAL A 141 4.96 13.43 -8.77
CA VAL A 141 4.02 12.36 -9.14
C VAL A 141 2.70 12.94 -9.63
N GLU A 142 2.17 14.00 -8.98
CA GLU A 142 0.95 14.67 -9.45
C GLU A 142 1.09 15.18 -10.90
N SER A 143 2.22 15.81 -11.23
CA SER A 143 2.48 16.29 -12.59
C SER A 143 2.51 15.14 -13.61
N ILE A 144 3.10 14.00 -13.27
CA ILE A 144 3.17 12.83 -14.15
C ILE A 144 1.75 12.26 -14.36
N LEU A 145 1.02 12.06 -13.27
CA LEU A 145 -0.31 11.46 -13.30
C LEU A 145 -1.37 12.34 -13.97
N ARG A 146 -1.20 13.66 -14.01
CA ARG A 146 -2.09 14.54 -14.78
C ARG A 146 -2.14 14.18 -16.26
N ASN A 147 -1.00 13.79 -16.84
CA ASN A 147 -0.96 13.34 -18.23
C ASN A 147 -1.56 11.93 -18.43
N ARG A 148 -1.78 11.20 -17.32
CA ARG A 148 -2.31 9.84 -17.25
C ARG A 148 -3.64 9.78 -16.48
N SER A 149 -4.41 10.88 -16.44
CA SER A 149 -5.62 10.94 -15.60
C SER A 149 -6.66 9.88 -15.97
N GLN A 150 -6.67 9.48 -17.24
CA GLN A 150 -7.54 8.42 -17.77
C GLN A 150 -7.25 7.07 -17.11
N ASP A 151 -5.99 6.74 -16.81
CA ASP A 151 -5.60 5.51 -16.10
C ASP A 151 -6.19 5.46 -14.68
N LEU A 152 -6.54 6.61 -14.11
CA LEU A 152 -7.17 6.76 -12.80
C LEU A 152 -8.70 6.82 -12.86
N GLY A 153 -9.30 6.65 -14.04
CA GLY A 153 -10.73 6.79 -14.26
C GLY A 153 -11.20 8.25 -14.27
N ILE A 154 -10.30 9.21 -14.49
CA ILE A 154 -10.60 10.65 -14.51
C ILE A 154 -10.50 11.15 -15.96
N GLY A 155 -11.67 11.46 -16.54
CA GLY A 155 -11.78 11.82 -17.95
C GLY A 155 -11.02 13.10 -18.33
N HIS A 156 -11.15 14.18 -17.56
CA HIS A 156 -10.43 15.42 -17.81
C HIS A 156 -10.17 16.18 -16.51
N VAL A 157 -8.92 16.56 -16.27
CA VAL A 157 -8.51 17.45 -15.17
C VAL A 157 -8.31 18.83 -15.77
N ARG A 158 -9.09 19.82 -15.33
CA ARG A 158 -8.89 21.21 -15.77
C ARG A 158 -7.51 21.69 -15.30
N GLN A 159 -6.84 22.50 -16.11
CA GLN A 159 -5.50 23.03 -15.80
C GLN A 159 -5.43 23.75 -14.44
N SER A 160 -6.54 24.34 -13.99
CA SER A 160 -6.65 25.05 -12.71
C SER A 160 -6.98 24.16 -11.51
N GLU A 161 -7.27 22.87 -11.70
CA GLU A 161 -7.70 21.96 -10.63
C GLU A 161 -6.61 20.97 -10.23
N SER A 162 -6.54 20.61 -8.95
CA SER A 162 -5.64 19.53 -8.51
C SER A 162 -6.18 18.15 -8.92
N LEU A 163 -5.28 17.26 -9.32
CA LEU A 163 -5.66 15.87 -9.62
C LEU A 163 -6.22 15.21 -8.36
N ALA A 164 -5.61 15.48 -7.21
CA ALA A 164 -6.08 14.99 -5.91
C ALA A 164 -7.54 15.41 -5.61
N ARG A 165 -7.92 16.67 -5.84
CA ARG A 165 -9.32 17.11 -5.66
C ARG A 165 -10.27 16.41 -6.60
N ASN A 166 -9.88 16.18 -7.85
CA ASN A 166 -10.70 15.43 -8.80
C ASN A 166 -10.90 13.98 -8.35
N MET A 167 -9.86 13.33 -7.85
CA MET A 167 -9.94 11.99 -7.28
C MET A 167 -10.88 11.93 -6.08
N GLU A 168 -10.80 12.90 -5.15
CA GLU A 168 -11.69 12.97 -3.99
C GLU A 168 -13.16 13.15 -4.41
N GLN A 169 -13.43 14.03 -5.38
CA GLN A 169 -14.78 14.23 -5.91
C GLN A 169 -15.34 12.98 -6.61
N SER A 170 -14.50 12.21 -7.32
CA SER A 170 -14.91 10.96 -7.96
C SER A 170 -15.30 9.90 -6.91
N LEU A 171 -14.55 9.82 -5.80
CA LEU A 171 -14.90 8.94 -4.68
C LEU A 171 -16.24 9.35 -4.05
N ALA A 172 -16.45 10.66 -3.82
CA ALA A 172 -17.69 11.18 -3.25
C ALA A 172 -18.92 10.92 -4.13
N ARG A 173 -18.79 11.08 -5.46
CA ARG A 173 -19.87 10.84 -6.42
C ARG A 173 -20.32 9.38 -6.47
N GLY A 174 -19.38 8.43 -6.38
CA GLY A 174 -19.73 7.02 -6.31
C GLY A 174 -20.47 6.64 -5.03
N ARG A 175 -20.25 7.37 -3.93
CA ARG A 175 -21.00 7.19 -2.67
C ARG A 175 -22.46 7.64 -2.79
N SER A 176 -22.71 8.77 -3.47
CA SER A 176 -24.09 9.28 -3.67
C SER A 176 -24.93 8.42 -4.61
N GLN A 177 -24.33 7.80 -5.63
CA GLN A 177 -25.07 6.90 -6.54
C GLN A 177 -25.52 5.61 -5.86
N ASN A 178 -24.75 5.13 -4.87
CA ASN A 178 -25.04 3.88 -4.18
C ASN A 178 -26.07 4.03 -3.05
N LEU A 179 -26.24 5.24 -2.50
CA LEU A 179 -27.29 5.59 -1.53
C LEU A 179 -28.64 5.86 -2.20
N GLY A 180 -28.68 6.02 -3.54
CA GLY A 180 -29.88 6.34 -4.31
C GLY A 180 -30.64 5.13 -4.85
N MET A 181 -30.13 3.90 -4.67
CA MET A 181 -30.84 2.66 -5.03
C MET A 181 -31.57 2.06 -3.82
N GLU A 182 -32.31 2.90 -3.10
CA GLU A 182 -33.31 2.49 -2.12
C GLU A 182 -34.67 3.04 -2.56
N ARG A 183 -35.31 2.39 -3.54
CA ARG A 183 -36.77 2.34 -3.71
C ARG A 183 -37.19 1.05 -4.39
#